data_AF-A0A496ZFQ3-F1
#
_entry.id   AF-A0A496ZFQ3-F1
#
_cell.length_a   1.000
_cell.length_b   1.000
_cell.length_c   1.000
_cell.angle_alpha   90.00
_cell.angle_beta   90.00
_cell.angle_gamma   90.00
#
_symmetry.space_group_name_H-M   'P 1'
#
loop_
_entity.id
_entity.type
_entity.pdbx_description
1 polymer ?
#
loop_
_entity_poly.entity_id
_entity_poly.type
_entity_poly.pdbx_seq_one_letter_code
_entity_poly.pdbx_strand_id
1 'polypeptide(L)'
;MKKIIFPITLFLMIIALSVPGFSATTATISDSEFKAGDTVTIEGTIEPGADLYIVVAMQDLFAPKDTNGVHEVKRLKKDADKAKFDLDTEIPPLYYLLTTNPEAFGNEGKKRFGGPSVLMGKGKGLYSSTMYYLKKKFDEVDAQAKSMMGPIKSEAQWNFLRYANESNYGINTIVKESSKVGNVTIFSRTVITDFGKSGKYWDKGTSVNLDKATGKFNVSYKSYRHTPPNTEFDVYVNGAESGSFKVLKNGFWLSKGFRYMNPLWIILGAILVGTYFSMIGAAGGMLMAAFQILIVQTAGPVGINAANVLKPSNMALTLFSPLGSFYRYAVVEKRVAWPVGISFGVGIFIGSIWLGKYVSAYLPMKAYKEWLAVLVVIMGVQTIRELMPKAMEKRKNIKAMVKKFNDAVAKAKTDGTSVEMGKIEPVKTGITDYRFKFWGEEFTINPLLFAILGLAIGVVSRSFGIGGGFLLVPAMTTLGALPMYVAVPISLIGTCFSSIGAFIGYLMTGYLPDMVLMIAIIIGGFAGGMLGSRAQKLFSEKTLKIVLAITLFFLFFRFFKIEIWI
;
A
#
# COMPACT_ATOMS: atom_id res chain seq x y z
N MET A 1 66.99 33.56 42.37
CA MET A 1 65.80 33.26 41.54
C MET A 1 66.09 32.75 40.12
N LYS A 2 67.26 32.98 39.50
CA LYS A 2 67.53 32.52 38.11
C LYS A 2 67.94 31.05 37.91
N LYS A 3 68.26 30.28 38.97
CA LYS A 3 68.73 28.87 38.85
C LYS A 3 67.62 27.80 38.92
N ILE A 4 66.39 28.18 39.25
CA ILE A 4 65.24 27.24 39.37
C ILE A 4 64.27 27.38 38.18
N ILE A 5 64.33 28.50 37.46
CA ILE A 5 63.42 28.79 36.34
C ILE A 5 63.76 27.90 35.13
N PHE A 6 65.05 27.72 34.81
CA PHE A 6 65.50 26.96 33.63
C PHE A 6 65.09 25.48 33.59
N PRO A 7 65.20 24.69 34.69
CA PRO A 7 64.73 23.30 34.66
C PRO A 7 63.19 23.19 34.62
N ILE A 8 62.45 24.17 35.14
CA ILE A 8 60.98 24.17 35.12
C ILE A 8 60.45 24.52 33.72
N THR A 9 61.07 25.47 33.01
CA THR A 9 60.69 25.74 31.61
C THR A 9 61.05 24.58 30.69
N LEU A 10 62.17 23.89 30.91
CA LEU A 10 62.54 22.72 30.09
C LEU A 10 61.59 21.53 30.36
N PHE A 11 61.15 21.33 31.60
CA PHE A 11 60.19 20.29 31.97
C PHE A 11 58.78 20.57 31.41
N LEU A 12 58.35 21.84 31.40
CA LEU A 12 57.08 22.26 30.75
C LEU A 12 57.14 22.14 29.22
N MET A 13 58.31 22.36 28.60
CA MET A 13 58.48 22.24 27.14
C MET A 13 58.48 20.76 26.68
N ILE A 14 58.96 19.83 27.52
CA ILE A 14 58.94 18.40 27.24
C ILE A 14 57.52 17.81 27.39
N ILE A 15 56.72 18.32 28.34
CA ILE A 15 55.29 17.94 28.46
C ILE A 15 54.46 18.49 27.28
N ALA A 16 54.83 19.65 26.73
CA ALA A 16 54.19 20.19 25.52
C ALA A 16 54.53 19.41 24.23
N LEU A 17 55.64 18.64 24.22
CA LEU A 17 56.08 17.82 23.09
C LEU A 17 55.62 16.34 23.19
N SER A 18 54.94 15.95 24.28
CA SER A 18 54.42 14.60 24.48
C SER A 18 52.89 14.49 24.42
N VAL A 19 52.20 15.52 23.92
CA VAL A 19 50.78 15.40 23.58
C VAL A 19 50.72 14.73 22.20
N PRO A 20 50.17 13.50 22.07
CA PRO A 20 49.87 12.95 20.76
C PRO A 20 48.99 13.97 20.05
N GLY A 21 49.38 14.39 18.85
CA GLY A 21 48.58 15.31 18.07
C GLY A 21 47.17 14.75 17.93
N PHE A 22 46.22 15.31 18.66
CA PHE A 22 44.80 15.14 18.39
C PHE A 22 44.59 15.76 17.02
N SER A 23 44.67 14.95 15.96
CA SER A 23 44.16 15.33 14.66
C SER A 23 42.65 15.49 14.86
N ALA A 24 42.20 16.74 15.00
CA ALA A 24 40.79 17.02 15.14
C ALA A 24 40.07 16.42 13.93
N THR A 25 39.04 15.60 14.18
CA THR A 25 38.15 15.14 13.12
C THR A 25 37.54 16.36 12.46
N THR A 26 37.97 16.67 11.24
CA THR A 26 37.41 17.77 10.45
C THR A 26 36.60 17.14 9.32
N ALA A 27 35.33 17.51 9.23
CA ALA A 27 34.47 17.10 8.13
C ALA A 27 33.68 18.29 7.60
N THR A 28 33.46 18.30 6.29
CA THR A 28 32.73 19.33 5.56
C THR A 28 31.67 18.67 4.69
N ILE A 29 30.45 19.20 4.74
CA ILE A 29 29.33 18.79 3.91
C ILE A 29 29.37 19.66 2.65
N SER A 30 29.12 19.07 1.48
CA SER A 30 29.26 19.76 0.19
C SER A 30 28.32 20.96 0.00
N ASP A 31 27.17 20.97 0.71
CA ASP A 31 26.18 22.05 0.67
C ASP A 31 25.39 22.05 1.99
N SER A 32 24.69 23.14 2.30
CA SER A 32 23.77 23.24 3.43
C SER A 32 22.33 22.87 3.06
N GLU A 33 21.98 22.92 1.77
CA GLU A 33 20.64 22.60 1.26
C GLU A 33 20.68 21.62 0.08
N PHE A 34 19.87 20.57 0.16
CA PHE A 34 19.75 19.55 -0.89
C PHE A 34 18.28 19.33 -1.25
N LYS A 35 17.93 19.00 -2.48
CA LYS A 35 16.57 18.52 -2.78
C LYS A 35 16.46 17.04 -2.44
N ALA A 36 15.27 16.59 -2.07
CA ALA A 36 15.04 15.16 -1.82
C ALA A 36 15.45 14.30 -3.01
N GLY A 37 16.37 13.35 -2.78
CA GLY A 37 16.94 12.48 -3.82
C GLY A 37 18.29 12.94 -4.36
N ASP A 38 18.76 14.13 -3.98
CA ASP A 38 20.10 14.63 -4.34
C ASP A 38 21.19 13.83 -3.61
N THR A 39 22.41 13.92 -4.15
CA THR A 39 23.59 13.28 -3.58
C THR A 39 24.20 14.21 -2.55
N VAL A 40 24.33 13.73 -1.32
CA VAL A 40 25.02 14.42 -0.24
C VAL A 40 26.45 13.90 -0.19
N THR A 41 27.42 14.81 -0.20
CA THR A 41 28.85 14.47 -0.12
C THR A 41 29.44 15.03 1.16
N ILE A 42 30.20 14.19 1.87
CA ILE A 42 30.84 14.49 3.14
C ILE A 42 32.30 14.10 2.98
N GLU A 43 33.18 15.09 3.14
CA GLU A 43 34.63 14.93 3.01
C GLU A 43 35.31 15.38 4.28
N GLY A 44 36.45 14.77 4.60
CA GLY A 44 37.13 15.10 5.82
C GLY A 44 38.35 14.25 6.09
N THR A 45 38.84 14.36 7.33
CA THR A 45 39.96 13.57 7.83
C THR A 45 39.60 13.02 9.20
N ILE A 46 39.85 11.72 9.40
CA ILE A 46 39.78 11.02 10.69
C ILE A 46 41.18 10.60 11.14
N GLU A 47 41.28 10.04 12.34
CA GLU A 47 42.54 9.46 12.84
C GLU A 47 43.06 8.37 11.87
N PRO A 48 44.33 8.43 11.43
CA PRO A 48 44.92 7.41 10.57
C PRO A 48 44.80 6.00 11.16
N GLY A 49 44.47 5.02 10.32
CA GLY A 49 44.27 3.62 10.72
C GLY A 49 42.89 3.30 11.30
N ALA A 50 42.08 4.30 11.70
CA ALA A 50 40.73 4.08 12.20
C ALA A 50 39.75 3.66 11.09
N ASP A 51 38.69 2.94 11.47
CA ASP A 51 37.54 2.72 10.60
C ASP A 51 36.66 3.98 10.54
N LEU A 52 35.97 4.15 9.41
CA LEU A 52 35.09 5.30 9.19
C LEU A 52 33.66 4.94 9.58
N TYR A 53 33.04 5.82 10.36
CA TYR A 53 31.64 5.77 10.74
C TYR A 53 31.03 7.16 10.57
N ILE A 54 30.14 7.32 9.61
CA ILE A 54 29.39 8.56 9.39
C ILE A 54 27.92 8.28 9.66
N VAL A 55 27.35 8.96 10.64
CA VAL A 55 25.92 8.93 10.92
C VAL A 55 25.27 10.15 10.32
N VAL A 56 24.22 9.93 9.53
CA VAL A 56 23.32 10.99 9.07
C VAL A 56 21.94 10.70 9.61
N ALA A 57 21.47 11.54 10.53
CA ALA A 57 20.24 11.31 11.28
C ALA A 57 19.29 12.50 11.15
N MET A 58 18.01 12.21 10.89
CA MET A 58 16.95 13.21 10.91
C MET A 58 16.82 13.82 12.32
N GLN A 59 16.72 15.15 12.42
CA GLN A 59 16.58 15.83 13.71
C GLN A 59 15.24 15.55 14.37
N ASP A 60 14.15 15.53 13.59
CA ASP A 60 12.83 15.16 14.10
C ASP A 60 12.80 13.69 14.49
N LEU A 61 12.61 13.43 15.78
CA LEU A 61 12.53 12.08 16.32
C LEU A 61 11.08 11.56 16.30
N PHE A 62 10.95 10.24 16.35
CA PHE A 62 9.67 9.57 16.51
C PHE A 62 9.72 8.60 17.69
N ALA A 63 8.70 8.67 18.54
CA ALA A 63 8.42 7.68 19.57
C ALA A 63 7.13 6.90 19.26
N PRO A 64 7.01 5.63 19.71
CA PRO A 64 5.78 4.87 19.54
C PRO A 64 4.52 5.58 20.08
N LYS A 65 4.64 6.39 21.14
CA LYS A 65 3.55 7.19 21.69
C LYS A 65 2.98 8.25 20.73
N ASP A 66 3.75 8.71 19.76
CA ASP A 66 3.33 9.72 18.77
C ASP A 66 2.40 9.13 17.70
N THR A 67 2.08 7.85 17.82
CA THR A 67 1.21 7.13 16.90
C THR A 67 -0.25 7.50 17.10
N ASN A 68 -0.87 8.03 16.05
CA ASN A 68 -2.28 8.43 16.08
C ASN A 68 -3.26 7.32 15.64
N GLY A 69 -2.78 6.24 15.01
CA GLY A 69 -3.66 5.20 14.44
C GLY A 69 -4.20 4.22 15.50
N VAL A 70 -5.52 4.07 15.63
CA VAL A 70 -6.16 3.22 16.67
C VAL A 70 -5.67 1.76 16.65
N HIS A 71 -5.47 1.18 15.47
CA HIS A 71 -4.91 -0.18 15.34
C HIS A 71 -3.41 -0.22 15.57
N GLU A 72 -2.73 0.83 15.13
CA GLU A 72 -1.29 0.99 15.19
C GLU A 72 -0.79 1.18 16.62
N VAL A 73 -1.49 1.98 17.45
CA VAL A 73 -1.21 2.14 18.90
C VAL A 73 -1.21 0.79 19.61
N LYS A 74 -2.28 0.00 19.44
CA LYS A 74 -2.39 -1.33 20.08
C LYS A 74 -1.30 -2.29 19.61
N ARG A 75 -0.98 -2.23 18.31
CA ARG A 75 0.03 -3.10 17.72
C ARG A 75 1.43 -2.71 18.17
N LEU A 76 1.77 -1.41 18.16
CA LEU A 76 3.08 -0.92 18.62
C LEU A 76 3.30 -1.22 20.08
N LYS A 77 2.31 -1.04 20.95
CA LYS A 77 2.43 -1.44 22.36
C LYS A 77 2.83 -2.91 22.51
N LYS A 78 2.10 -3.80 21.83
CA LYS A 78 2.42 -5.24 21.83
C LYS A 78 3.79 -5.56 21.24
N ASP A 79 4.14 -4.89 20.15
CA ASP A 79 5.40 -5.12 19.45
C ASP A 79 6.59 -4.54 20.24
N ALA A 80 6.39 -3.45 20.99
CA ALA A 80 7.34 -2.84 21.93
C ALA A 80 7.69 -3.79 23.07
N ASP A 81 6.68 -4.37 23.74
CA ASP A 81 6.88 -5.38 24.79
C ASP A 81 7.71 -6.58 24.28
N LYS A 82 7.43 -7.00 23.04
CA LYS A 82 8.12 -8.15 22.42
C LYS A 82 9.54 -7.84 22.00
N ALA A 83 9.78 -6.64 21.45
CA ALA A 83 11.06 -6.22 20.92
C ALA A 83 11.95 -5.52 21.97
N LYS A 84 11.43 -5.28 23.18
CA LYS A 84 12.11 -4.66 24.32
C LYS A 84 12.54 -3.21 24.04
N PHE A 85 11.58 -2.37 23.65
CA PHE A 85 11.74 -0.92 23.62
C PHE A 85 10.53 -0.26 24.30
N ASP A 86 10.69 0.96 24.79
CA ASP A 86 9.64 1.69 25.50
C ASP A 86 8.79 2.55 24.57
N LEU A 87 7.59 2.94 25.01
CA LEU A 87 6.72 3.83 24.22
C LEU A 87 7.26 5.26 24.09
N ASP A 88 8.16 5.65 24.99
CA ASP A 88 8.88 6.92 24.99
C ASP A 88 10.25 6.83 24.29
N THR A 89 10.65 5.65 23.81
CA THR A 89 11.92 5.51 23.10
C THR A 89 11.85 6.23 21.75
N GLU A 90 12.73 7.21 21.58
CA GLU A 90 12.81 8.06 20.39
C GLU A 90 13.95 7.63 19.48
N ILE A 91 13.64 7.50 18.19
CA ILE A 91 14.65 7.29 17.13
C ILE A 91 14.40 8.24 15.95
N PRO A 92 15.46 8.64 15.23
CA PRO A 92 15.33 9.33 13.95
C PRO A 92 14.66 8.39 12.92
N PRO A 93 13.56 8.80 12.27
CA PRO A 93 12.93 8.00 11.23
C PRO A 93 13.87 7.72 10.05
N LEU A 94 14.61 8.73 9.58
CA LEU A 94 15.64 8.54 8.56
C LEU A 94 17.00 8.54 9.25
N TYR A 95 17.65 7.37 9.24
CA TYR A 95 18.94 7.14 9.88
C TYR A 95 19.84 6.34 8.94
N TYR A 96 20.99 6.91 8.60
CA TYR A 96 22.00 6.29 7.76
C TYR A 96 23.31 6.19 8.53
N LEU A 97 23.91 5.02 8.53
CA LEU A 97 25.23 4.74 9.08
C LEU A 97 26.14 4.26 7.95
N LEU A 98 26.90 5.20 7.39
CA LEU A 98 27.85 4.94 6.32
C LEU A 98 29.18 4.51 6.92
N THR A 99 29.68 3.33 6.54
CA THR A 99 30.86 2.76 7.17
C THR A 99 31.71 1.89 6.25
N THR A 100 33.01 1.84 6.55
CA THR A 100 33.94 0.85 5.97
C THR A 100 33.87 -0.51 6.67
N ASN A 101 33.22 -0.61 7.84
CA ASN A 101 33.12 -1.82 8.65
C ASN A 101 31.65 -2.11 9.01
N PRO A 102 30.84 -2.59 8.04
CA PRO A 102 29.44 -2.90 8.29
C PRO A 102 29.27 -4.04 9.30
N GLU A 103 30.13 -5.07 9.28
CA GLU A 103 29.99 -6.29 10.11
C GLU A 103 29.94 -6.04 11.62
N ALA A 104 30.45 -4.89 12.06
CA ALA A 104 30.33 -4.38 13.43
C ALA A 104 28.86 -4.22 13.89
N PHE A 105 27.93 -3.95 12.96
CA PHE A 105 26.54 -3.62 13.27
C PHE A 105 25.54 -4.71 12.93
N GLY A 106 25.93 -5.70 12.11
CA GLY A 106 24.98 -6.66 11.56
C GLY A 106 25.62 -7.72 10.68
N ASN A 107 24.78 -8.55 10.09
CA ASN A 107 25.18 -9.62 9.17
C ASN A 107 24.16 -9.78 8.05
N GLU A 108 24.58 -10.35 6.92
CA GLU A 108 23.66 -10.74 5.85
C GLU A 108 22.89 -12.04 6.18
N GLY A 109 21.64 -12.13 5.74
CA GLY A 109 20.83 -13.34 5.88
C GLY A 109 19.73 -13.44 4.82
N LYS A 110 19.16 -14.64 4.63
CA LYS A 110 18.06 -14.84 3.68
C LYS A 110 16.69 -14.71 4.36
N LYS A 111 15.80 -13.88 3.82
CA LYS A 111 14.38 -13.80 4.20
C LYS A 111 13.51 -14.39 3.10
N ARG A 112 12.52 -15.20 3.48
CA ARG A 112 11.53 -15.73 2.52
C ARG A 112 10.23 -14.93 2.53
N PHE A 113 9.64 -14.72 1.35
CA PHE A 113 8.47 -13.89 1.10
C PHE A 113 7.40 -14.64 0.27
N GLY A 114 6.15 -14.18 0.35
CA GLY A 114 5.03 -14.72 -0.42
C GLY A 114 4.52 -16.07 0.08
N GLY A 115 3.37 -16.50 -0.44
CA GLY A 115 2.76 -17.80 -0.16
C GLY A 115 1.74 -17.82 0.99
N PRO A 116 0.73 -18.72 0.92
CA PRO A 116 -0.30 -18.85 1.94
C PRO A 116 0.25 -19.47 3.23
N SER A 117 0.19 -18.69 4.29
CA SER A 117 0.78 -19.07 5.59
C SER A 117 0.12 -20.29 6.25
N VAL A 118 -1.11 -20.64 5.86
CA VAL A 118 -1.82 -21.84 6.36
C VAL A 118 -1.36 -23.12 5.65
N LEU A 119 -0.95 -23.05 4.39
CA LEU A 119 -0.47 -24.24 3.65
C LEU A 119 1.03 -24.46 3.82
N MET A 120 1.82 -23.38 3.83
CA MET A 120 3.29 -23.49 3.87
C MET A 120 3.89 -23.32 5.27
N GLY A 121 3.14 -22.82 6.24
CA GLY A 121 3.67 -22.46 7.57
C GLY A 121 4.39 -21.11 7.60
N LYS A 122 4.61 -20.56 8.80
CA LYS A 122 5.25 -19.24 8.98
C LYS A 122 6.72 -19.29 8.54
N GLY A 123 7.13 -18.34 7.69
CA GLY A 123 8.53 -18.19 7.28
C GLY A 123 8.96 -19.05 6.09
N LYS A 124 8.11 -19.95 5.59
CA LYS A 124 8.37 -20.76 4.39
C LYS A 124 7.76 -20.10 3.15
N GLY A 125 8.23 -18.90 2.83
CA GLY A 125 7.75 -18.17 1.67
C GLY A 125 8.20 -18.78 0.34
N LEU A 126 7.46 -18.51 -0.73
CA LEU A 126 7.76 -18.98 -2.08
C LEU A 126 9.10 -18.42 -2.61
N TYR A 127 9.41 -17.17 -2.29
CA TYR A 127 10.60 -16.46 -2.77
C TYR A 127 11.59 -16.22 -1.63
N SER A 128 12.86 -16.02 -1.94
CA SER A 128 13.87 -15.62 -0.96
C SER A 128 14.68 -14.43 -1.46
N SER A 129 15.01 -13.49 -0.57
CA SER A 129 15.98 -12.44 -0.85
C SER A 129 16.97 -12.27 0.30
N THR A 130 18.17 -11.82 0.01
CA THR A 130 19.20 -11.48 1.00
C THR A 130 18.83 -10.15 1.64
N MET A 131 18.93 -10.03 2.96
CA MET A 131 18.77 -8.78 3.71
C MET A 131 19.95 -8.58 4.65
N TYR A 132 20.20 -7.33 5.01
CA TYR A 132 21.09 -6.98 6.10
C TYR A 132 20.30 -6.96 7.43
N TYR A 133 20.73 -7.76 8.40
CA TYR A 133 20.13 -7.85 9.73
C TYR A 133 21.04 -7.21 10.76
N LEU A 134 20.49 -6.36 11.62
CA LEU A 134 21.25 -5.78 12.73
C LEU A 134 21.51 -6.84 13.79
N LYS A 135 22.60 -6.69 14.56
CA LYS A 135 22.88 -7.57 15.70
C LYS A 135 21.69 -7.59 16.66
N LYS A 136 21.36 -8.77 17.19
CA LYS A 136 20.12 -8.96 17.96
C LYS A 136 20.21 -8.33 19.33
N LYS A 137 21.38 -8.41 19.96
CA LYS A 137 21.66 -7.79 21.25
C LYS A 137 22.51 -6.55 21.01
N PHE A 138 22.24 -5.51 21.77
CA PHE A 138 23.07 -4.30 21.72
C PHE A 138 24.53 -4.62 22.06
N ASP A 139 24.77 -5.56 22.98
CA ASP A 139 26.12 -6.02 23.38
C ASP A 139 26.91 -6.79 22.34
N GLU A 140 26.28 -7.23 21.26
CA GLU A 140 26.96 -7.85 20.13
C GLU A 140 27.54 -6.81 19.14
N VAL A 141 27.19 -5.52 19.30
CA VAL A 141 27.79 -4.42 18.54
C VAL A 141 29.14 -4.09 19.18
N ASP A 142 30.17 -3.97 18.35
CA ASP A 142 31.54 -3.66 18.78
C ASP A 142 31.59 -2.40 19.69
N ALA A 143 32.45 -2.42 20.70
CA ALA A 143 32.50 -1.37 21.73
C ALA A 143 32.87 0.01 21.15
N GLN A 144 33.77 0.05 20.17
CA GLN A 144 34.12 1.29 19.46
C GLN A 144 32.97 1.71 18.56
N ALA A 145 32.39 0.77 17.81
CA ALA A 145 31.25 1.03 16.94
C ALA A 145 30.03 1.59 17.70
N LYS A 146 29.78 1.13 18.94
CA LYS A 146 28.71 1.62 19.81
C LYS A 146 28.81 3.13 20.10
N SER A 147 30.01 3.66 20.31
CA SER A 147 30.18 5.10 20.54
C SER A 147 30.00 5.95 19.28
N MET A 148 30.01 5.34 18.09
CA MET A 148 29.95 6.04 16.81
C MET A 148 28.53 6.18 16.23
N MET A 149 27.47 5.73 16.92
CA MET A 149 26.11 5.68 16.38
C MET A 149 25.31 6.98 16.51
N GLY A 150 25.92 8.08 16.97
CA GLY A 150 25.30 9.40 17.07
C GLY A 150 24.13 9.42 18.07
N PRO A 151 22.88 9.65 17.62
CA PRO A 151 21.71 9.75 18.51
C PRO A 151 21.27 8.41 19.13
N ILE A 152 21.73 7.27 18.62
CA ILE A 152 21.40 5.94 19.14
C ILE A 152 22.42 5.56 20.22
N LYS A 153 22.04 5.71 21.49
CA LYS A 153 22.95 5.54 22.65
C LYS A 153 22.51 4.45 23.62
N SER A 154 21.24 4.04 23.58
CA SER A 154 20.68 3.04 24.50
C SER A 154 20.29 1.74 23.80
N GLU A 155 20.22 0.65 24.59
CA GLU A 155 19.70 -0.63 24.12
C GLU A 155 18.25 -0.51 23.62
N ALA A 156 17.42 0.29 24.30
CA ALA A 156 16.04 0.53 23.89
C ALA A 156 15.96 1.18 22.50
N GLN A 157 16.78 2.21 22.23
CA GLN A 157 16.86 2.85 20.92
C GLN A 157 17.36 1.89 19.83
N TRP A 158 18.37 1.06 20.14
CA TRP A 158 18.85 0.03 19.23
C TRP A 158 17.77 -1.00 18.90
N ASN A 159 17.06 -1.49 19.92
CA ASN A 159 15.95 -2.41 19.76
C ASN A 159 14.82 -1.81 18.93
N PHE A 160 14.51 -0.53 19.13
CA PHE A 160 13.51 0.16 18.35
C PHE A 160 13.96 0.38 16.90
N LEU A 161 15.20 0.80 16.66
CA LEU A 161 15.78 0.92 15.32
C LEU A 161 15.76 -0.43 14.57
N ARG A 162 16.18 -1.51 15.24
CA ARG A 162 16.14 -2.87 14.68
C ARG A 162 14.71 -3.30 14.37
N TYR A 163 13.78 -3.07 15.27
CA TYR A 163 12.36 -3.34 15.02
C TYR A 163 11.84 -2.53 13.83
N ALA A 164 12.18 -1.25 13.76
CA ALA A 164 11.76 -0.37 12.70
C ALA A 164 12.39 -0.74 11.36
N ASN A 165 13.61 -1.30 11.33
CA ASN A 165 14.25 -1.79 10.11
C ASN A 165 13.69 -3.16 9.66
N GLU A 166 13.61 -4.14 10.57
CA GLU A 166 13.42 -5.56 10.20
C GLU A 166 11.95 -6.04 10.22
N SER A 167 11.08 -5.35 10.95
CA SER A 167 9.70 -5.81 11.18
C SER A 167 8.84 -5.70 9.92
N ASN A 168 7.70 -6.39 9.93
CA ASN A 168 6.64 -6.17 8.93
C ASN A 168 5.60 -5.13 9.43
N TYR A 169 5.94 -4.30 10.42
CA TYR A 169 5.09 -3.21 10.88
C TYR A 169 5.11 -2.05 9.88
N GLY A 170 3.94 -1.65 9.39
CA GLY A 170 3.81 -0.70 8.28
C GLY A 170 4.31 -1.28 6.95
N ILE A 171 3.43 -1.33 5.94
CA ILE A 171 3.94 -1.40 4.56
C ILE A 171 4.40 0.02 4.25
N ASN A 172 5.68 0.22 3.87
CA ASN A 172 6.21 1.53 3.45
C ASN A 172 6.01 2.64 4.49
N THR A 173 6.42 2.44 5.75
CA THR A 173 6.56 3.57 6.71
C THR A 173 7.94 4.19 6.54
N ILE A 174 8.07 5.51 6.71
CA ILE A 174 9.31 6.29 6.42
C ILE A 174 10.56 5.76 7.07
N VAL A 175 10.44 5.08 8.21
CA VAL A 175 11.60 4.43 8.87
C VAL A 175 12.27 3.38 7.99
N LYS A 176 11.68 3.08 6.84
CA LYS A 176 12.11 2.07 5.92
C LYS A 176 12.22 2.66 4.52
N GLU A 177 13.38 3.22 4.20
CA GLU A 177 13.71 3.44 2.80
C GLU A 177 13.62 2.09 2.08
N SER A 178 12.64 1.97 1.17
CA SER A 178 12.41 0.74 0.40
C SER A 178 13.47 0.63 -0.68
N SER A 179 14.39 -0.30 -0.55
CA SER A 179 15.13 -0.85 -1.68
C SER A 179 14.33 -2.01 -2.29
N LYS A 180 14.52 -2.30 -3.57
CA LYS A 180 13.79 -3.38 -4.26
C LYS A 180 14.77 -4.34 -4.93
N VAL A 181 14.50 -5.63 -4.81
CA VAL A 181 15.07 -6.69 -5.65
C VAL A 181 13.92 -7.36 -6.38
N GLY A 182 13.83 -7.17 -7.70
CA GLY A 182 12.59 -7.40 -8.43
C GLY A 182 11.47 -6.57 -7.79
N ASN A 183 10.40 -7.22 -7.33
CA ASN A 183 9.32 -6.57 -6.58
C ASN A 183 9.25 -6.90 -5.09
N VAL A 184 10.29 -7.54 -4.54
CA VAL A 184 10.39 -7.68 -3.08
C VAL A 184 10.94 -6.37 -2.54
N THR A 185 10.09 -5.60 -1.86
CA THR A 185 10.52 -4.47 -1.04
C THR A 185 11.31 -4.98 0.15
N ILE A 186 12.55 -4.52 0.26
CA ILE A 186 13.44 -4.82 1.36
C ILE A 186 13.81 -3.51 2.03
N PHE A 187 13.73 -3.55 3.35
CA PHE A 187 13.93 -2.43 4.22
C PHE A 187 15.27 -2.68 4.91
N SER A 188 16.33 -2.03 4.44
CA SER A 188 17.69 -2.32 4.91
C SER A 188 18.68 -1.18 4.75
N ARG A 189 18.27 0.01 4.27
CA ARG A 189 19.18 1.15 4.05
C ARG A 189 19.44 1.92 5.35
N THR A 190 19.89 1.19 6.38
CA THR A 190 20.27 1.74 7.70
C THR A 190 21.78 1.73 7.83
N VAL A 191 22.43 0.58 7.67
CA VAL A 191 23.89 0.46 7.63
C VAL A 191 24.31 0.26 6.19
N ILE A 192 25.18 1.13 5.70
CA ILE A 192 25.49 1.27 4.28
C ILE A 192 27.00 1.31 4.11
N THR A 193 27.51 0.65 3.08
CA THR A 193 28.92 0.68 2.71
C THR A 193 29.10 1.03 1.24
N ASP A 194 30.33 0.94 0.74
CA ASP A 194 30.64 1.23 -0.64
C ASP A 194 29.95 0.24 -1.60
N PHE A 195 29.14 0.76 -2.54
CA PHE A 195 28.44 -0.07 -3.51
C PHE A 195 29.39 -0.82 -4.44
N GLY A 196 30.51 -0.21 -4.82
CA GLY A 196 31.50 -0.82 -5.70
C GLY A 196 32.12 -2.07 -5.08
N LYS A 197 32.29 -2.09 -3.75
CA LYS A 197 32.79 -3.24 -3.00
C LYS A 197 31.71 -4.27 -2.66
N SER A 198 30.53 -3.83 -2.20
CA SER A 198 29.50 -4.76 -1.71
C SER A 198 28.68 -5.40 -2.84
N GLY A 199 28.42 -4.65 -3.92
CA GLY A 199 27.47 -5.02 -4.98
C GLY A 199 26.02 -5.19 -4.48
N LYS A 200 25.70 -4.79 -3.25
CA LYS A 200 24.38 -5.01 -2.64
C LYS A 200 23.43 -3.89 -2.99
N TYR A 201 22.16 -4.25 -3.20
CA TYR A 201 21.15 -3.31 -3.68
C TYR A 201 20.79 -2.21 -2.67
N TRP A 202 21.05 -2.40 -1.36
CA TRP A 202 20.84 -1.37 -0.33
C TRP A 202 21.96 -0.32 -0.27
N ASP A 203 23.13 -0.64 -0.85
CA ASP A 203 24.27 0.29 -0.97
C ASP A 203 24.21 1.13 -2.26
N LYS A 204 23.26 0.82 -3.16
CA LYS A 204 23.17 1.48 -4.48
C LYS A 204 23.08 3.01 -4.35
N GLY A 205 24.00 3.70 -5.03
CA GLY A 205 24.09 5.17 -4.99
C GLY A 205 24.88 5.70 -3.80
N THR A 206 25.68 4.85 -3.15
CA THR A 206 26.64 5.21 -2.11
C THR A 206 28.07 4.86 -2.54
N SER A 207 29.00 5.79 -2.31
CA SER A 207 30.44 5.61 -2.47
C SER A 207 31.12 5.92 -1.13
N VAL A 208 31.96 5.00 -0.64
CA VAL A 208 32.69 5.18 0.63
C VAL A 208 34.18 4.97 0.37
N ASN A 209 34.91 6.08 0.28
CA ASN A 209 36.36 6.09 0.09
C ASN A 209 37.04 6.59 1.35
N LEU A 210 37.96 5.78 1.89
CA LEU A 210 38.81 6.11 3.02
C LEU A 210 40.23 5.70 2.67
N ASP A 211 41.16 6.65 2.69
CA ASP A 211 42.58 6.36 2.72
C ASP A 211 42.99 6.10 4.18
N LYS A 212 43.17 4.83 4.52
CA LYS A 212 43.53 4.43 5.89
C LYS A 212 44.90 4.95 6.33
N ALA A 213 45.81 5.25 5.40
CA ALA A 213 47.15 5.73 5.75
C ALA A 213 47.14 7.21 6.15
N THR A 214 46.33 8.03 5.46
CA THR A 214 46.24 9.48 5.73
C THR A 214 45.03 9.88 6.58
N GLY A 215 44.04 8.99 6.74
CA GLY A 215 42.78 9.28 7.40
C GLY A 215 41.81 10.11 6.54
N LYS A 216 42.19 10.51 5.32
CA LYS A 216 41.33 11.29 4.43
C LYS A 216 40.20 10.44 3.89
N PHE A 217 38.99 10.97 3.89
CA PHE A 217 37.82 10.29 3.37
C PHE A 217 36.99 11.17 2.46
N ASN A 218 36.28 10.51 1.55
CA ASN A 218 35.25 11.08 0.70
C ASN A 218 34.09 10.10 0.64
N VAL A 219 32.95 10.51 1.19
CA VAL A 219 31.73 9.72 1.21
C VAL A 219 30.63 10.47 0.50
N SER A 220 29.98 9.82 -0.47
CA SER A 220 28.78 10.35 -1.10
C SER A 220 27.67 9.34 -1.05
N TYR A 221 26.45 9.80 -0.82
CA TYR A 221 25.26 8.96 -0.87
C TYR A 221 24.04 9.71 -1.37
N LYS A 222 23.15 9.00 -2.06
CA LYS A 222 21.85 9.57 -2.45
C LYS A 222 20.91 9.63 -1.25
N SER A 223 20.45 10.82 -0.90
CA SER A 223 19.38 11.00 0.08
C SER A 223 18.10 10.31 -0.39
N TYR A 224 17.20 9.99 0.54
CA TYR A 224 15.94 9.36 0.17
C TYR A 224 15.08 10.31 -0.68
N ARG A 225 14.71 9.86 -1.88
CA ARG A 225 13.90 10.65 -2.83
C ARG A 225 12.51 11.03 -2.33
N HIS A 226 12.07 10.53 -1.17
CA HIS A 226 10.80 10.85 -0.54
C HIS A 226 10.97 11.31 0.92
N THR A 227 12.13 11.87 1.25
CA THR A 227 12.31 12.67 2.46
C THR A 227 11.27 13.80 2.49
N PRO A 228 10.61 14.07 3.62
CA PRO A 228 9.64 15.17 3.71
C PRO A 228 10.25 16.54 3.36
N PRO A 229 9.45 17.47 2.84
CA PRO A 229 9.89 18.85 2.65
C PRO A 229 10.43 19.46 3.93
N ASN A 230 11.54 20.20 3.82
CA ASN A 230 12.16 20.95 4.92
C ASN A 230 12.61 20.06 6.09
N THR A 231 13.08 18.85 5.80
CA THR A 231 13.63 17.95 6.83
C THR A 231 15.08 18.32 7.13
N GLU A 232 15.45 18.45 8.40
CA GLU A 232 16.81 18.73 8.84
C GLU A 232 17.53 17.44 9.27
N PHE A 233 18.83 17.36 8.98
CA PHE A 233 19.70 16.23 9.30
C PHE A 233 20.96 16.69 9.99
N ASP A 234 21.36 15.96 11.04
CA ASP A 234 22.66 16.09 11.67
C ASP A 234 23.62 15.02 11.14
N VAL A 235 24.88 15.43 10.98
CA VAL A 235 25.98 14.58 10.52
C VAL A 235 26.98 14.40 11.65
N TYR A 236 27.26 13.15 12.00
CA TYR A 236 28.30 12.78 12.95
C TYR A 236 29.38 11.97 12.26
N VAL A 237 30.65 12.31 12.47
CA VAL A 237 31.80 11.57 11.95
C VAL A 237 32.59 11.02 13.13
N ASN A 238 32.70 9.69 13.19
CA ASN A 238 33.31 8.94 14.30
C ASN A 238 32.83 9.45 15.67
N GLY A 239 31.49 9.60 15.81
CA GLY A 239 30.82 10.00 17.05
C GLY A 239 30.81 11.51 17.35
N ALA A 240 31.60 12.33 16.64
CA ALA A 240 31.61 13.78 16.79
C ALA A 240 30.66 14.46 15.80
N GLU A 241 29.83 15.38 16.28
CA GLU A 241 28.96 16.19 15.43
C GLU A 241 29.79 17.09 14.51
N SER A 242 29.50 17.04 13.21
CA SER A 242 30.30 17.65 12.15
C SER A 242 29.52 18.67 11.31
N GLY A 243 28.24 18.88 11.61
CA GLY A 243 27.39 19.85 10.93
C GLY A 243 26.00 19.30 10.64
N SER A 244 25.17 20.13 10.03
CA SER A 244 23.81 19.79 9.64
C SER A 244 23.48 20.30 8.24
N PHE A 245 22.47 19.70 7.62
CA PHE A 245 21.95 20.14 6.32
C PHE A 245 20.43 19.98 6.24
N LYS A 246 19.82 20.70 5.30
CA LYS A 246 18.37 20.70 5.08
C LYS A 246 18.01 20.05 3.76
N VAL A 247 16.99 19.19 3.77
CA VAL A 247 16.41 18.58 2.59
C VAL A 247 15.12 19.30 2.19
N LEU A 248 15.17 19.99 1.05
CA LEU A 248 14.09 20.75 0.46
C LEU A 248 13.18 19.90 -0.44
N LYS A 249 12.01 20.48 -0.76
CA LYS A 249 11.01 19.85 -1.62
C LYS A 249 11.52 19.57 -3.02
N ASN A 250 11.14 18.40 -3.56
CA ASN A 250 11.40 18.02 -4.94
C ASN A 250 10.09 17.66 -5.68
N GLY A 251 9.26 18.68 -5.96
CA GLY A 251 7.97 18.54 -6.64
C GLY A 251 6.76 18.52 -5.69
N PHE A 252 5.65 17.91 -6.13
CA PHE A 252 4.41 17.84 -5.36
C PHE A 252 4.51 16.80 -4.23
N TRP A 253 4.32 17.24 -2.99
CA TRP A 253 4.34 16.38 -1.80
C TRP A 253 2.94 15.89 -1.45
N LEU A 254 2.75 14.57 -1.44
CA LEU A 254 1.55 13.95 -0.94
C LEU A 254 1.69 13.68 0.56
N SER A 255 1.02 14.48 1.40
CA SER A 255 1.24 14.47 2.85
C SER A 255 0.92 13.13 3.52
N LYS A 256 -0.27 12.55 3.31
CA LYS A 256 -0.57 11.26 3.95
C LYS A 256 0.04 10.07 3.20
N GLY A 257 0.35 10.22 1.91
CA GLY A 257 1.06 9.21 1.14
C GLY A 257 2.59 9.23 1.32
N PHE A 258 3.09 10.23 2.06
CA PHE A 258 4.47 10.49 2.45
C PHE A 258 5.49 10.30 1.32
N ARG A 259 5.20 10.95 0.19
CA ARG A 259 5.92 10.76 -1.07
C ARG A 259 5.75 11.95 -2.01
N TYR A 260 6.80 12.25 -2.77
CA TYR A 260 6.67 13.06 -3.98
C TYR A 260 6.10 12.26 -5.15
N MET A 261 5.06 12.78 -5.78
CA MET A 261 4.46 12.18 -6.98
C MET A 261 3.71 13.21 -7.80
N ASN A 262 3.45 12.90 -9.07
CA ASN A 262 2.51 13.66 -9.87
C ASN A 262 1.06 13.16 -9.62
N PRO A 263 0.13 14.01 -9.13
CA PRO A 263 -1.26 13.62 -8.88
C PRO A 263 -2.01 13.09 -10.11
N LEU A 264 -1.58 13.42 -11.33
CA LEU A 264 -2.19 12.92 -12.56
C LEU A 264 -2.16 11.40 -12.67
N TRP A 265 -1.16 10.74 -12.10
CA TRP A 265 -1.11 9.27 -12.06
C TRP A 265 -2.29 8.67 -11.30
N ILE A 266 -2.77 9.33 -10.25
CA ILE A 266 -3.93 8.89 -9.47
C ILE A 266 -5.20 9.06 -10.29
N ILE A 267 -5.35 10.18 -11.00
CA ILE A 267 -6.50 10.44 -11.86
C ILE A 267 -6.56 9.40 -12.99
N LEU A 268 -5.45 9.19 -13.71
CA LEU A 268 -5.38 8.20 -14.79
C LEU A 268 -5.66 6.78 -14.27
N GLY A 269 -5.09 6.42 -13.12
CA GLY A 269 -5.39 5.16 -12.46
C GLY A 269 -6.87 5.01 -12.11
N ALA A 270 -7.48 6.05 -11.54
CA ALA A 270 -8.90 6.06 -11.18
C ALA A 270 -9.81 6.00 -12.42
N ILE A 271 -9.43 6.61 -13.56
CA ILE A 271 -10.15 6.47 -14.84
C ILE A 271 -10.07 5.02 -15.31
N LEU A 272 -8.87 4.44 -15.42
CA LEU A 272 -8.68 3.08 -15.92
C LEU A 272 -9.41 2.06 -15.04
N VAL A 273 -9.22 2.14 -13.72
CA VAL A 273 -9.88 1.25 -12.76
C VAL A 273 -11.39 1.49 -12.77
N GLY A 274 -11.85 2.74 -12.75
CA GLY A 274 -13.28 3.08 -12.81
C GLY A 274 -13.97 2.58 -14.08
N THR A 275 -13.33 2.72 -15.24
CA THR A 275 -13.83 2.18 -16.52
C THR A 275 -13.94 0.67 -16.48
N TYR A 276 -12.89 -0.01 -16.04
CA TYR A 276 -12.89 -1.46 -15.91
C TYR A 276 -14.03 -1.96 -15.02
N PHE A 277 -14.21 -1.34 -13.86
CA PHE A 277 -15.18 -1.79 -12.88
C PHE A 277 -16.63 -1.43 -13.18
N SER A 278 -16.88 -0.26 -13.75
CA SER A 278 -18.24 0.08 -14.21
C SER A 278 -18.71 -0.84 -15.33
N MET A 279 -17.83 -1.41 -16.14
CA MET A 279 -18.21 -2.40 -17.16
C MET A 279 -18.64 -3.75 -16.57
N ILE A 280 -17.90 -4.27 -15.58
CA ILE A 280 -18.15 -5.60 -15.00
C ILE A 280 -19.02 -5.57 -13.74
N GLY A 281 -19.33 -4.39 -13.19
CA GLY A 281 -20.17 -4.17 -12.02
C GLY A 281 -19.54 -4.57 -10.68
N ALA A 282 -18.22 -4.68 -10.59
CA ALA A 282 -17.51 -4.97 -9.35
C ALA A 282 -16.99 -3.67 -8.67
N ALA A 283 -16.58 -3.74 -7.40
CA ALA A 283 -16.04 -2.59 -6.68
C ALA A 283 -14.52 -2.43 -6.93
N GLY A 284 -14.10 -1.23 -7.36
CA GLY A 284 -12.72 -0.96 -7.76
C GLY A 284 -11.71 -0.65 -6.66
N GLY A 285 -12.12 -0.56 -5.39
CA GLY A 285 -11.25 -0.11 -4.29
C GLY A 285 -10.00 -0.98 -4.10
N MET A 286 -10.12 -2.30 -4.34
CA MET A 286 -8.98 -3.24 -4.26
C MET A 286 -7.94 -3.04 -5.36
N LEU A 287 -8.37 -2.89 -6.62
CA LEU A 287 -7.42 -2.63 -7.70
C LEU A 287 -6.87 -1.21 -7.61
N MET A 288 -7.63 -0.24 -7.10
CA MET A 288 -7.09 1.09 -6.83
C MET A 288 -5.99 1.04 -5.78
N ALA A 289 -6.19 0.27 -4.70
CA ALA A 289 -5.14 0.04 -3.72
C ALA A 289 -3.92 -0.66 -4.33
N ALA A 290 -4.13 -1.65 -5.21
CA ALA A 290 -3.03 -2.30 -5.93
C ALA A 290 -2.29 -1.31 -6.84
N PHE A 291 -3.01 -0.54 -7.67
CA PHE A 291 -2.46 0.50 -8.52
C PHE A 291 -1.63 1.52 -7.72
N GLN A 292 -2.17 1.99 -6.60
CA GLN A 292 -1.48 2.93 -5.72
C GLN A 292 -0.21 2.35 -5.09
N ILE A 293 -0.20 1.06 -4.75
CA ILE A 293 0.98 0.42 -4.16
C ILE A 293 2.04 0.09 -5.22
N LEU A 294 1.64 -0.27 -6.43
CA LEU A 294 2.56 -0.78 -7.46
C LEU A 294 3.14 0.32 -8.34
N ILE A 295 2.25 1.18 -8.84
CA ILE A 295 2.60 2.21 -9.81
C ILE A 295 2.94 3.48 -9.05
N VAL A 296 2.03 3.92 -8.19
CA VAL A 296 2.22 5.15 -7.41
C VAL A 296 3.17 4.93 -6.23
N GLN A 297 3.29 3.68 -5.75
CA GLN A 297 4.03 3.23 -4.56
C GLN A 297 3.85 4.12 -3.33
N THR A 298 2.60 4.46 -3.04
CA THR A 298 2.22 5.21 -1.83
C THR A 298 2.74 4.57 -0.54
N ALA A 299 3.15 5.42 0.38
CA ALA A 299 3.69 5.09 1.70
C ALA A 299 2.76 5.63 2.81
N GLY A 300 2.96 5.17 4.03
CA GLY A 300 2.24 5.68 5.21
C GLY A 300 3.16 6.57 6.05
N PRO A 301 2.61 7.57 6.76
CA PRO A 301 3.39 8.36 7.71
C PRO A 301 3.97 7.47 8.81
N VAL A 302 5.02 7.95 9.51
CA VAL A 302 5.60 7.20 10.63
C VAL A 302 4.50 6.92 11.67
N GLY A 303 4.51 5.71 12.22
CA GLY A 303 3.48 5.26 13.17
C GLY A 303 2.18 4.79 12.52
N ILE A 304 1.82 5.19 11.29
CA ILE A 304 0.55 4.81 10.64
C ILE A 304 0.77 3.91 9.42
N ASN A 305 0.04 2.81 9.34
CA ASN A 305 0.14 1.91 8.20
C ASN A 305 -0.43 2.55 6.91
N ALA A 306 0.36 2.55 5.82
CA ALA A 306 -0.05 3.04 4.50
C ALA A 306 -1.43 2.50 4.07
N ALA A 307 -1.69 1.22 4.36
CA ALA A 307 -2.96 0.60 4.01
C ALA A 307 -4.16 1.31 4.67
N ASN A 308 -4.01 1.80 5.90
CA ASN A 308 -5.09 2.47 6.63
C ASN A 308 -5.28 3.92 6.18
N VAL A 309 -4.26 4.52 5.58
CA VAL A 309 -4.35 5.85 4.96
C VAL A 309 -5.02 5.79 3.58
N LEU A 310 -4.71 4.76 2.80
CA LEU A 310 -5.17 4.66 1.40
C LEU A 310 -6.59 4.12 1.28
N LYS A 311 -6.98 3.20 2.16
CA LYS A 311 -8.31 2.57 2.11
C LYS A 311 -9.46 3.59 2.15
N PRO A 312 -9.48 4.59 3.06
CA PRO A 312 -10.54 5.60 3.08
C PRO A 312 -10.64 6.40 1.78
N SER A 313 -9.50 6.85 1.22
CA SER A 313 -9.50 7.59 -0.05
C SER A 313 -9.97 6.73 -1.23
N ASN A 314 -9.67 5.44 -1.22
CA ASN A 314 -10.11 4.51 -2.27
C ASN A 314 -11.61 4.20 -2.22
N MET A 315 -12.28 4.44 -1.10
CA MET A 315 -13.76 4.33 -1.03
C MET A 315 -14.44 5.38 -1.91
N ALA A 316 -13.76 6.50 -2.19
CA ALA A 316 -14.28 7.48 -3.13
C ALA A 316 -14.41 6.89 -4.54
N LEU A 317 -13.48 6.02 -4.96
CA LEU A 317 -13.60 5.36 -6.27
C LEU A 317 -14.85 4.49 -6.33
N THR A 318 -15.05 3.67 -5.29
CA THR A 318 -16.17 2.72 -5.23
C THR A 318 -17.52 3.41 -5.07
N LEU A 319 -17.56 4.69 -4.69
CA LEU A 319 -18.78 5.49 -4.68
C LEU A 319 -18.99 6.24 -6.00
N PHE A 320 -17.98 6.98 -6.47
CA PHE A 320 -18.15 7.90 -7.59
C PHE A 320 -18.04 7.27 -8.98
N SER A 321 -17.35 6.13 -9.13
CA SER A 321 -17.37 5.38 -10.39
C SER A 321 -18.76 4.82 -10.70
N PRO A 322 -19.47 4.15 -9.76
CA PRO A 322 -20.86 3.81 -9.95
C PRO A 322 -21.76 4.99 -10.28
N LEU A 323 -21.63 6.12 -9.58
CA LEU A 323 -22.40 7.34 -9.87
C LEU A 323 -22.15 7.87 -11.29
N GLY A 324 -20.90 7.84 -11.77
CA GLY A 324 -20.55 8.21 -13.15
C GLY A 324 -21.22 7.33 -14.21
N SER A 325 -21.35 6.02 -13.94
CA SER A 325 -22.10 5.10 -14.80
C SER A 325 -23.62 5.18 -14.63
N PHE A 326 -24.10 5.69 -13.49
CA PHE A 326 -25.49 5.57 -13.07
C PHE A 326 -26.44 6.30 -14.01
N TYR A 327 -26.12 7.53 -14.41
CA TYR A 327 -26.95 8.32 -15.33
C TYR A 327 -27.24 7.55 -16.62
N ARG A 328 -26.22 6.90 -17.20
CA ARG A 328 -26.39 6.16 -18.43
C ARG A 328 -27.23 4.90 -18.23
N TYR A 329 -26.95 4.10 -17.21
CA TYR A 329 -27.72 2.87 -16.99
C TYR A 329 -29.15 3.10 -16.52
N ALA A 330 -29.37 4.09 -15.65
CA ALA A 330 -30.67 4.35 -15.05
C ALA A 330 -31.57 5.21 -15.96
N VAL A 331 -31.03 6.28 -16.54
CA VAL A 331 -31.83 7.29 -17.26
C VAL A 331 -31.80 7.07 -18.77
N VAL A 332 -30.61 6.92 -19.36
CA VAL A 332 -30.46 6.79 -20.83
C VAL A 332 -30.90 5.41 -21.31
N GLU A 333 -30.39 4.35 -20.69
CA GLU A 333 -30.60 2.97 -21.12
C GLU A 333 -31.75 2.28 -20.36
N LYS A 334 -32.23 2.85 -19.25
CA LYS A 334 -33.33 2.31 -18.42
C LYS A 334 -33.16 0.81 -18.10
N ARG A 335 -31.95 0.42 -17.70
CA ARG A 335 -31.49 -0.96 -17.43
C ARG A 335 -31.45 -1.34 -15.96
N VAL A 336 -32.00 -0.51 -15.09
CA VAL A 336 -31.96 -0.71 -13.64
C VAL A 336 -33.27 -1.34 -13.15
N ALA A 337 -33.17 -2.54 -12.56
CA ALA A 337 -34.28 -3.14 -11.82
C ALA A 337 -34.35 -2.52 -10.42
N TRP A 338 -35.07 -1.41 -10.30
CA TRP A 338 -35.11 -0.59 -9.08
C TRP A 338 -35.50 -1.34 -7.80
N PRO A 339 -36.57 -2.17 -7.77
CA PRO A 339 -36.94 -2.87 -6.54
C PRO A 339 -35.83 -3.78 -6.02
N VAL A 340 -35.13 -4.46 -6.92
CA VAL A 340 -33.99 -5.33 -6.59
C VAL A 340 -32.80 -4.51 -6.13
N GLY A 341 -32.45 -3.45 -6.87
CA GLY A 341 -31.31 -2.59 -6.56
C GLY A 341 -31.44 -1.91 -5.19
N ILE A 342 -32.62 -1.39 -4.87
CA ILE A 342 -32.91 -0.76 -3.58
C ILE A 342 -32.90 -1.82 -2.47
N SER A 343 -33.61 -2.94 -2.64
CA SER A 343 -33.65 -4.00 -1.62
C SER A 343 -32.25 -4.53 -1.31
N PHE A 344 -31.44 -4.75 -2.35
CA PHE A 344 -30.07 -5.20 -2.20
C PHE A 344 -29.18 -4.15 -1.52
N GLY A 345 -29.29 -2.89 -1.93
CA GLY A 345 -28.57 -1.75 -1.35
C GLY A 345 -28.89 -1.53 0.13
N VAL A 346 -30.18 -1.58 0.51
CA VAL A 346 -30.63 -1.46 1.91
C VAL A 346 -30.08 -2.61 2.74
N GLY A 347 -30.17 -3.85 2.24
CA GLY A 347 -29.55 -5.01 2.89
C GLY A 347 -28.07 -4.81 3.17
N ILE A 348 -27.32 -4.39 2.15
CA ILE A 348 -25.88 -4.09 2.25
C ILE A 348 -25.60 -2.97 3.26
N PHE A 349 -26.40 -1.90 3.24
CA PHE A 349 -26.25 -0.78 4.16
C PHE A 349 -26.42 -1.24 5.63
N ILE A 350 -27.49 -1.99 5.91
CA ILE A 350 -27.76 -2.55 7.25
C ILE A 350 -26.64 -3.51 7.67
N GLY A 351 -26.27 -4.44 6.79
CA GLY A 351 -25.20 -5.42 7.06
C GLY A 351 -23.85 -4.75 7.29
N SER A 352 -23.53 -3.72 6.52
CA SER A 352 -22.23 -3.03 6.57
C SER A 352 -22.10 -2.02 7.70
N ILE A 353 -23.18 -1.39 8.18
CA ILE A 353 -23.11 -0.40 9.27
C ILE A 353 -23.43 -1.06 10.62
N TRP A 354 -24.52 -1.81 10.68
CA TRP A 354 -25.08 -2.26 11.95
C TRP A 354 -24.48 -3.61 12.40
N LEU A 355 -24.57 -4.64 11.56
CA LEU A 355 -24.14 -5.99 11.93
C LEU A 355 -22.62 -6.22 11.79
N GLY A 356 -21.99 -5.59 10.80
CA GLY A 356 -20.57 -5.80 10.51
C GLY A 356 -19.64 -5.42 11.66
N LYS A 357 -20.01 -4.45 12.52
CA LYS A 357 -19.24 -4.06 13.71
C LYS A 357 -19.10 -5.22 14.69
N TYR A 358 -20.21 -5.92 14.97
CA TYR A 358 -20.22 -7.04 15.91
C TYR A 358 -19.48 -8.24 15.36
N VAL A 359 -19.72 -8.59 14.09
CA VAL A 359 -19.08 -9.75 13.44
C VAL A 359 -17.56 -9.57 13.33
N SER A 360 -17.08 -8.37 13.01
CA SER A 360 -15.65 -8.07 12.93
C SER A 360 -14.92 -8.16 14.28
N ALA A 361 -15.64 -7.99 15.40
CA ALA A 361 -15.05 -8.06 16.74
C ALA A 361 -14.76 -9.50 17.19
N TYR A 362 -15.58 -10.46 16.75
CA TYR A 362 -15.49 -11.86 17.17
C TYR A 362 -14.76 -12.78 16.18
N LEU A 363 -14.58 -12.36 14.91
CA LEU A 363 -13.87 -13.17 13.92
C LEU A 363 -12.36 -12.90 13.92
N PRO A 364 -11.50 -13.93 14.08
CA PRO A 364 -10.06 -13.78 13.94
C PRO A 364 -9.71 -13.38 12.49
N MET A 365 -9.28 -12.13 12.30
CA MET A 365 -9.02 -11.49 11.00
C MET A 365 -8.12 -12.28 10.03
N LYS A 366 -7.30 -13.21 10.53
CA LYS A 366 -6.40 -14.03 9.71
C LYS A 366 -7.13 -15.16 8.99
N ALA A 367 -7.90 -15.98 9.72
CA ALA A 367 -8.69 -17.07 9.13
C ALA A 367 -9.76 -16.52 8.17
N TYR A 368 -10.30 -15.36 8.51
CA TYR A 368 -11.33 -14.69 7.73
C TYR A 368 -10.88 -14.33 6.29
N LYS A 369 -9.64 -13.84 6.12
CA LYS A 369 -9.05 -13.52 4.80
C LYS A 369 -8.93 -14.72 3.88
N GLU A 370 -8.58 -15.87 4.45
CA GLU A 370 -8.40 -17.11 3.69
C GLU A 370 -9.75 -17.69 3.26
N TRP A 371 -10.78 -17.64 4.12
CA TRP A 371 -12.15 -18.04 3.78
C TRP A 371 -12.80 -17.18 2.69
N LEU A 372 -12.60 -15.86 2.72
CA LEU A 372 -13.08 -15.01 1.63
C LEU A 372 -12.44 -15.40 0.31
N ALA A 373 -11.14 -15.70 0.32
CA ALA A 373 -10.45 -16.06 -0.90
C ALA A 373 -10.95 -17.39 -1.48
N VAL A 374 -11.33 -18.35 -0.62
CA VAL A 374 -12.07 -19.56 -1.04
C VAL A 374 -13.43 -19.20 -1.65
N LEU A 375 -14.21 -18.32 -1.02
CA LEU A 375 -15.50 -17.85 -1.55
C LEU A 375 -15.34 -17.21 -2.94
N VAL A 376 -14.31 -16.38 -3.13
CA VAL A 376 -14.01 -15.71 -4.40
C VAL A 376 -13.68 -16.73 -5.49
N VAL A 377 -12.91 -17.78 -5.18
CA VAL A 377 -12.66 -18.88 -6.13
C VAL A 377 -13.93 -19.62 -6.47
N ILE A 378 -14.76 -19.94 -5.49
CA ILE A 378 -16.05 -20.61 -5.72
C ILE A 378 -16.89 -19.77 -6.69
N MET A 379 -16.98 -18.45 -6.49
CA MET A 379 -17.68 -17.54 -7.38
C MET A 379 -17.03 -17.42 -8.76
N GLY A 380 -15.70 -17.41 -8.85
CA GLY A 380 -14.96 -17.41 -10.11
C GLY A 380 -15.22 -18.69 -10.93
N VAL A 381 -15.14 -19.85 -10.28
CA VAL A 381 -15.45 -21.15 -10.87
C VAL A 381 -16.93 -21.22 -11.27
N GLN A 382 -17.85 -20.73 -10.44
CA GLN A 382 -19.27 -20.68 -10.78
C GLN A 382 -19.50 -19.81 -12.02
N THR A 383 -18.91 -18.61 -12.08
CA THR A 383 -18.99 -17.70 -13.24
C THR A 383 -18.54 -18.40 -14.53
N ILE A 384 -17.46 -19.19 -14.49
CA ILE A 384 -17.01 -20.00 -15.63
C ILE A 384 -18.00 -21.13 -15.95
N ARG A 385 -18.53 -21.82 -14.94
CA ARG A 385 -19.55 -22.87 -15.14
C ARG A 385 -20.79 -22.35 -15.85
N GLU A 386 -21.18 -21.09 -15.61
CA GLU A 386 -22.32 -20.47 -16.32
C GLU A 386 -22.09 -20.32 -17.82
N LEU A 387 -20.83 -20.24 -18.25
CA LEU A 387 -20.45 -20.13 -19.66
C LEU A 387 -20.45 -21.48 -20.38
N MET A 388 -20.58 -22.59 -19.64
CA MET A 388 -20.61 -23.92 -20.24
C MET A 388 -21.89 -24.13 -21.06
N PRO A 389 -21.85 -24.86 -22.19
CA PRO A 389 -23.02 -25.09 -23.04
C PRO A 389 -24.22 -25.65 -22.28
N LYS A 390 -23.99 -26.65 -21.41
CA LYS A 390 -25.02 -27.28 -20.57
C LYS A 390 -25.72 -26.28 -19.62
N ALA A 391 -25.00 -25.29 -19.11
CA ALA A 391 -25.57 -24.27 -18.22
C ALA A 391 -26.36 -23.23 -19.01
N MET A 392 -25.87 -22.83 -20.19
CA MET A 392 -26.56 -21.91 -21.09
C MET A 392 -27.86 -22.50 -21.65
N GLU A 393 -27.91 -23.81 -21.91
CA GLU A 393 -29.14 -24.49 -22.34
C GLU A 393 -30.23 -24.49 -21.27
N LYS A 394 -29.86 -24.57 -19.99
CA LYS A 394 -30.79 -24.43 -18.87
C LYS A 394 -31.31 -22.99 -18.73
N ARG A 395 -30.56 -21.99 -19.19
CA ARG A 395 -30.88 -20.56 -19.09
C ARG A 395 -31.47 -20.03 -20.40
N LYS A 396 -32.62 -20.57 -20.81
CA LYS A 396 -33.29 -20.26 -22.09
C LYS A 396 -33.43 -18.75 -22.36
N ASN A 397 -33.88 -17.99 -21.36
CA ASN A 397 -34.13 -16.55 -21.47
C ASN A 397 -32.82 -15.76 -21.70
N ILE A 398 -31.74 -16.13 -21.02
CA ILE A 398 -30.40 -15.54 -21.25
C ILE A 398 -29.88 -15.92 -22.63
N LYS A 399 -30.00 -17.19 -23.03
CA LYS A 399 -29.56 -17.66 -24.36
C LYS A 399 -30.29 -16.93 -25.49
N ALA A 400 -31.61 -16.74 -25.35
CA ALA A 400 -32.42 -16.01 -26.31
C ALA A 400 -32.05 -14.52 -26.37
N MET A 401 -31.84 -13.88 -25.21
CA MET A 401 -31.38 -12.49 -25.15
C MET A 401 -29.99 -12.31 -25.79
N VAL A 402 -29.03 -13.18 -25.48
CA VAL A 402 -27.68 -13.13 -26.07
C VAL A 402 -27.74 -13.25 -27.59
N LYS A 403 -28.60 -14.13 -28.12
CA LYS A 403 -28.81 -14.25 -29.57
C LYS A 403 -29.32 -12.93 -30.16
N LYS A 404 -30.40 -12.38 -29.61
CA LYS A 404 -30.97 -11.09 -30.06
C LYS A 404 -29.96 -9.93 -29.99
N PHE A 405 -29.15 -9.89 -28.94
CA PHE A 405 -28.09 -8.90 -28.79
C PHE A 405 -27.01 -9.07 -29.88
N ASN A 406 -26.52 -10.28 -30.11
CA ASN A 406 -25.51 -10.54 -31.13
C ASN A 406 -26.03 -10.22 -32.55
N ASP A 407 -27.28 -10.54 -32.84
CA ASP A 407 -27.93 -10.21 -34.11
C ASP A 407 -28.02 -8.68 -34.30
N ALA A 408 -28.36 -7.94 -33.24
CA ALA A 408 -28.37 -6.47 -33.27
C ALA A 408 -26.95 -5.88 -33.44
N VAL A 409 -25.92 -6.49 -32.84
CA VAL A 409 -24.51 -6.10 -33.04
C VAL A 409 -24.08 -6.32 -34.49
N ALA A 410 -24.44 -7.46 -35.08
CA ALA A 410 -24.13 -7.76 -36.47
C ALA A 410 -24.77 -6.75 -37.42
N LYS A 411 -26.06 -6.42 -37.21
CA LYS A 411 -26.79 -5.41 -37.98
C LYS A 411 -26.20 -4.00 -37.80
N ALA A 412 -25.85 -3.61 -36.59
CA ALA A 412 -25.22 -2.31 -36.35
C ALA A 412 -23.87 -2.18 -37.08
N LYS A 413 -23.11 -3.28 -37.16
CA LYS A 413 -21.85 -3.33 -37.90
C LYS A 413 -22.03 -3.21 -39.42
N THR A 414 -23.10 -3.78 -39.99
CA THR A 414 -23.41 -3.61 -41.42
C THR A 414 -23.88 -2.21 -41.74
N ASP A 415 -24.67 -1.61 -40.83
CA ASP A 415 -25.34 -0.33 -41.07
C ASP A 415 -24.46 0.88 -40.67
N GLY A 416 -23.26 0.64 -40.11
CA GLY A 416 -22.40 1.69 -39.57
C GLY A 416 -22.99 2.43 -38.35
N THR A 417 -24.02 1.86 -37.72
CA THR A 417 -24.73 2.45 -36.59
C THR A 417 -24.24 1.86 -35.26
N SER A 418 -24.66 2.44 -34.14
CA SER A 418 -24.30 1.94 -32.81
C SER A 418 -25.44 1.13 -32.22
N VAL A 419 -25.13 -0.01 -31.60
CA VAL A 419 -26.12 -0.85 -30.91
C VAL A 419 -26.79 -0.05 -29.79
N GLU A 420 -28.13 -0.04 -29.80
CA GLU A 420 -28.94 0.40 -28.68
C GLU A 420 -29.22 -0.76 -27.73
N MET A 421 -29.07 -0.52 -26.43
CA MET A 421 -29.32 -1.54 -25.42
C MET A 421 -30.82 -1.66 -25.15
N GLY A 422 -31.28 -2.89 -24.89
CA GLY A 422 -32.64 -3.13 -24.40
C GLY A 422 -32.94 -2.40 -23.09
N LYS A 423 -34.23 -2.15 -22.84
CA LYS A 423 -34.75 -1.47 -21.64
C LYS A 423 -35.43 -2.49 -20.73
N ILE A 424 -35.51 -2.20 -19.44
CA ILE A 424 -36.30 -2.99 -18.49
C ILE A 424 -37.75 -2.53 -18.54
N GLU A 425 -38.66 -3.47 -18.79
CA GLU A 425 -40.10 -3.27 -18.79
C GLU A 425 -40.71 -4.06 -17.63
N PRO A 426 -41.13 -3.40 -16.53
CA PRO A 426 -41.74 -4.08 -15.40
C PRO A 426 -43.06 -4.75 -15.80
N VAL A 427 -43.23 -6.02 -15.44
CA VAL A 427 -44.48 -6.78 -15.63
C VAL A 427 -45.24 -6.88 -14.31
N LYS A 428 -44.52 -7.18 -13.22
CA LYS A 428 -45.09 -7.31 -11.87
C LYS A 428 -44.12 -6.74 -10.85
N THR A 429 -44.62 -5.84 -10.00
CA THR A 429 -43.85 -5.20 -8.92
C THR A 429 -44.29 -5.75 -7.57
N GLY A 430 -43.51 -6.67 -7.00
CA GLY A 430 -43.69 -7.19 -5.65
C GLY A 430 -42.37 -7.24 -4.88
N ILE A 431 -42.46 -7.31 -3.55
CA ILE A 431 -41.28 -7.36 -2.64
C ILE A 431 -40.64 -8.76 -2.66
N THR A 432 -41.41 -9.81 -2.95
CA THR A 432 -40.95 -11.21 -3.02
C THR A 432 -40.97 -11.79 -4.44
N ASP A 433 -41.73 -11.19 -5.35
CA ASP A 433 -41.87 -11.62 -6.75
C ASP A 433 -41.86 -10.37 -7.65
N TYR A 434 -40.69 -10.08 -8.23
CA TYR A 434 -40.48 -9.05 -9.23
C TYR A 434 -40.24 -9.69 -10.59
N ARG A 435 -41.04 -9.29 -11.58
CA ARG A 435 -40.94 -9.78 -12.96
C ARG A 435 -40.79 -8.63 -13.93
N PHE A 436 -39.86 -8.76 -14.85
CA PHE A 436 -39.60 -7.74 -15.86
C PHE A 436 -39.13 -8.35 -17.18
N LYS A 437 -39.38 -7.66 -18.28
CA LYS A 437 -38.85 -8.03 -19.60
C LYS A 437 -37.56 -7.27 -19.89
N PHE A 438 -36.61 -7.94 -20.53
CA PHE A 438 -35.39 -7.36 -21.08
C PHE A 438 -35.07 -8.07 -22.39
N TRP A 439 -34.93 -7.32 -23.49
CA TRP A 439 -34.87 -7.87 -24.86
C TRP A 439 -36.05 -8.80 -25.21
N GLY A 440 -37.23 -8.49 -24.67
CA GLY A 440 -38.45 -9.28 -24.85
C GLY A 440 -38.49 -10.61 -24.09
N GLU A 441 -37.46 -10.95 -23.32
CA GLU A 441 -37.40 -12.14 -22.47
C GLU A 441 -37.79 -11.76 -21.03
N GLU A 442 -38.63 -12.57 -20.37
CA GLU A 442 -39.09 -12.33 -19.00
C GLU A 442 -38.07 -12.87 -17.98
N PHE A 443 -37.75 -12.09 -16.96
CA PHE A 443 -36.88 -12.46 -15.85
C PHE A 443 -37.62 -12.31 -14.53
N THR A 444 -37.44 -13.27 -13.64
CA THR A 444 -38.05 -13.30 -12.32
C THR A 444 -36.97 -13.24 -11.24
N ILE A 445 -37.22 -12.45 -10.20
CA ILE A 445 -36.27 -12.26 -9.11
C ILE A 445 -37.03 -11.90 -7.83
N ASN A 446 -36.48 -12.29 -6.68
CA ASN A 446 -37.05 -12.02 -5.36
C ASN A 446 -36.27 -10.87 -4.69
N PRO A 447 -36.78 -9.63 -4.65
CA PRO A 447 -36.08 -8.50 -4.04
C PRO A 447 -35.73 -8.72 -2.56
N LEU A 448 -36.62 -9.35 -1.78
CA LEU A 448 -36.39 -9.65 -0.36
C LEU A 448 -35.23 -10.63 -0.14
N LEU A 449 -35.13 -11.69 -0.95
CA LEU A 449 -34.00 -12.62 -0.91
C LEU A 449 -32.69 -11.86 -1.15
N PHE A 450 -32.70 -10.92 -2.09
CA PHE A 450 -31.54 -10.08 -2.34
C PHE A 450 -31.27 -9.08 -1.22
N ALA A 451 -32.27 -8.57 -0.49
CA ALA A 451 -32.01 -7.81 0.74
C ALA A 451 -31.26 -8.64 1.79
N ILE A 452 -31.66 -9.89 2.02
CA ILE A 452 -31.00 -10.81 2.97
C ILE A 452 -29.57 -11.12 2.51
N LEU A 453 -29.40 -11.43 1.21
CA LEU A 453 -28.07 -11.66 0.64
C LEU A 453 -27.19 -10.42 0.73
N GLY A 454 -27.78 -9.25 0.50
CA GLY A 454 -27.14 -7.95 0.64
C GLY A 454 -26.63 -7.73 2.05
N LEU A 455 -27.41 -8.10 3.06
CA LEU A 455 -27.00 -8.05 4.46
C LEU A 455 -25.75 -8.92 4.71
N ALA A 456 -25.74 -10.17 4.24
CA ALA A 456 -24.58 -11.05 4.37
C ALA A 456 -23.34 -10.47 3.66
N ILE A 457 -23.49 -10.00 2.42
CA ILE A 457 -22.40 -9.38 1.66
C ILE A 457 -21.95 -8.06 2.30
N GLY A 458 -22.85 -7.29 2.90
CA GLY A 458 -22.55 -6.05 3.62
C GLY A 458 -21.68 -6.28 4.85
N VAL A 459 -22.00 -7.32 5.64
CA VAL A 459 -21.17 -7.76 6.77
C VAL A 459 -19.77 -8.14 6.28
N VAL A 460 -19.69 -8.89 5.18
CA VAL A 460 -18.42 -9.28 4.57
C VAL A 460 -17.64 -8.05 4.10
N SER A 461 -18.29 -7.17 3.37
CA SER A 461 -17.74 -5.93 2.84
C SER A 461 -17.10 -5.05 3.91
N ARG A 462 -17.80 -4.80 5.03
CA ARG A 462 -17.29 -3.97 6.14
C ARG A 462 -16.01 -4.56 6.73
N SER A 463 -16.01 -5.87 6.96
CA SER A 463 -14.91 -6.58 7.60
C SER A 463 -13.62 -6.50 6.78
N PHE A 464 -13.72 -6.44 5.45
CA PHE A 464 -12.57 -6.28 4.56
C PHE A 464 -12.22 -4.83 4.23
N GLY A 465 -13.18 -3.91 4.33
CA GLY A 465 -12.98 -2.51 4.00
C GLY A 465 -12.68 -2.28 2.52
N ILE A 466 -13.15 -3.19 1.66
CA ILE A 466 -12.83 -3.28 0.23
C ILE A 466 -13.99 -2.81 -0.67
N GLY A 467 -15.19 -2.69 -0.11
CA GLY A 467 -16.43 -2.53 -0.89
C GLY A 467 -16.79 -3.87 -1.55
N GLY A 468 -17.82 -4.53 -1.06
CA GLY A 468 -18.23 -5.90 -1.43
C GLY A 468 -18.74 -6.06 -2.86
N GLY A 469 -18.56 -5.06 -3.72
CA GLY A 469 -19.05 -5.01 -5.10
C GLY A 469 -18.63 -6.21 -5.95
N PHE A 470 -17.43 -6.76 -5.72
CA PHE A 470 -16.93 -7.92 -6.46
C PHE A 470 -17.74 -9.21 -6.23
N LEU A 471 -18.46 -9.32 -5.10
CA LEU A 471 -19.35 -10.46 -4.82
C LEU A 471 -20.76 -10.24 -5.36
N LEU A 472 -21.13 -8.99 -5.68
CA LEU A 472 -22.51 -8.63 -6.03
C LEU A 472 -22.92 -9.17 -7.40
N VAL A 473 -22.05 -9.07 -8.42
CA VAL A 473 -22.38 -9.52 -9.78
C VAL A 473 -22.43 -11.05 -9.89
N PRO A 474 -21.46 -11.81 -9.35
CA PRO A 474 -21.56 -13.27 -9.29
C PRO A 474 -22.82 -13.73 -8.55
N ALA A 475 -23.18 -13.07 -7.44
CA ALA A 475 -24.42 -13.34 -6.72
C ALA A 475 -25.67 -13.14 -7.60
N MET A 476 -25.75 -12.01 -8.32
CA MET A 476 -26.89 -11.71 -9.20
C MET A 476 -27.00 -12.66 -10.40
N THR A 477 -25.87 -13.01 -11.00
CA THR A 477 -25.83 -13.90 -12.17
C THR A 477 -26.06 -15.37 -11.80
N THR A 478 -25.57 -15.80 -10.64
CA THR A 478 -25.70 -17.20 -10.19
C THR A 478 -27.03 -17.45 -9.48
N LEU A 479 -27.39 -16.62 -8.50
CA LEU A 479 -28.59 -16.82 -7.67
C LEU A 479 -29.82 -16.16 -8.30
N GLY A 480 -29.65 -14.99 -8.91
CA GLY A 480 -30.73 -14.27 -9.57
C GLY A 480 -30.97 -14.69 -11.03
N ALA A 481 -30.11 -15.54 -11.58
CA ALA A 481 -30.14 -15.96 -12.98
C ALA A 481 -30.28 -14.78 -13.96
N LEU A 482 -29.72 -13.62 -13.61
CA LEU A 482 -29.80 -12.40 -14.40
C LEU A 482 -28.67 -12.33 -15.43
N PRO A 483 -28.92 -11.75 -16.61
CA PRO A 483 -27.87 -11.46 -17.56
C PRO A 483 -26.94 -10.36 -17.02
N MET A 484 -25.66 -10.38 -17.42
CA MET A 484 -24.67 -9.38 -16.99
C MET A 484 -25.12 -7.93 -17.24
N TYR A 485 -25.78 -7.68 -18.38
CA TYR A 485 -26.29 -6.36 -18.73
C TYR A 485 -27.34 -5.81 -17.75
N VAL A 486 -28.00 -6.67 -16.95
CA VAL A 486 -28.94 -6.24 -15.91
C VAL A 486 -28.29 -6.33 -14.53
N ALA A 487 -27.48 -7.37 -14.28
CA ALA A 487 -26.78 -7.57 -13.01
C ALA A 487 -25.83 -6.42 -12.66
N VAL A 488 -25.09 -5.87 -13.64
CA VAL A 488 -24.11 -4.81 -13.43
C VAL A 488 -24.74 -3.50 -12.93
N PRO A 489 -25.76 -2.92 -13.58
CA PRO A 489 -26.44 -1.72 -13.04
C PRO A 489 -26.98 -1.92 -11.62
N ILE A 490 -27.53 -3.09 -11.30
CA ILE A 490 -28.06 -3.41 -9.97
C ILE A 490 -26.94 -3.49 -8.94
N SER A 491 -25.81 -4.12 -9.27
CA SER A 491 -24.67 -4.24 -8.36
C SER A 491 -23.99 -2.90 -8.07
N LEU A 492 -24.02 -1.96 -9.03
CA LEU A 492 -23.48 -0.62 -8.83
C LEU A 492 -24.24 0.15 -7.75
N ILE A 493 -25.57 -0.01 -7.66
CA ILE A 493 -26.38 0.55 -6.56
C ILE A 493 -25.91 -0.04 -5.22
N GLY A 494 -25.82 -1.37 -5.13
CA GLY A 494 -25.34 -2.04 -3.93
C GLY A 494 -23.92 -1.60 -3.53
N THR A 495 -23.06 -1.34 -4.52
CA THR A 495 -21.70 -0.85 -4.30
C THR A 495 -21.68 0.57 -3.74
N CYS A 496 -22.58 1.47 -4.19
CA CYS A 496 -22.74 2.80 -3.59
C CYS A 496 -23.08 2.71 -2.11
N PHE A 497 -24.12 1.94 -1.76
CA PHE A 497 -24.54 1.75 -0.36
C PHE A 497 -23.42 1.13 0.49
N SER A 498 -22.73 0.13 -0.05
CA SER A 498 -21.57 -0.46 0.63
C SER A 498 -20.46 0.56 0.87
N SER A 499 -20.20 1.45 -0.09
CA SER A 499 -19.10 2.42 -0.01
C SER A 499 -19.41 3.50 1.01
N ILE A 500 -20.66 3.96 1.09
CA ILE A 500 -21.12 4.89 2.13
C ILE A 500 -20.95 4.27 3.51
N GLY A 501 -21.43 3.04 3.72
CA GLY A 501 -21.30 2.35 5.00
C GLY A 501 -19.85 2.11 5.43
N ALA A 502 -18.97 1.76 4.48
CA ALA A 502 -17.54 1.61 4.72
C ALA A 502 -16.85 2.95 5.04
N PHE A 503 -17.18 4.01 4.31
CA PHE A 503 -16.64 5.35 4.53
C PHE A 503 -16.99 5.88 5.92
N ILE A 504 -18.26 5.79 6.33
CA ILE A 504 -18.70 6.11 7.70
C ILE A 504 -17.91 5.30 8.73
N GLY A 505 -17.70 4.00 8.47
CA GLY A 505 -16.89 3.14 9.34
C GLY A 505 -15.45 3.64 9.54
N TYR A 506 -14.80 4.12 8.48
CA TYR A 506 -13.46 4.71 8.57
C TYR A 506 -13.45 6.04 9.33
N LEU A 507 -14.43 6.91 9.07
CA LEU A 507 -14.60 8.18 9.80
C LEU A 507 -14.77 7.94 11.30
N MET A 508 -15.62 6.98 11.70
CA MET A 508 -15.83 6.59 13.10
C MET A 508 -14.57 6.03 13.77
N THR A 509 -13.62 5.49 12.99
CA THR A 509 -12.36 4.93 13.51
C THR A 509 -11.22 5.97 13.50
N GLY A 510 -11.47 7.20 13.04
CA GLY A 510 -10.47 8.27 12.95
C GLY A 510 -9.56 8.21 11.72
N TYR A 511 -9.78 7.27 10.79
CA TYR A 511 -9.02 7.20 9.55
C TYR A 511 -9.64 8.10 8.49
N LEU A 512 -9.23 9.38 8.49
CA LEU A 512 -9.66 10.35 7.48
C LEU A 512 -8.95 10.11 6.15
N PRO A 513 -9.65 10.24 4.99
CA PRO A 513 -9.01 10.20 3.68
C PRO A 513 -8.00 11.35 3.52
N ASP A 514 -7.00 11.14 2.68
CA ASP A 514 -6.23 12.25 2.12
C ASP A 514 -7.12 13.00 1.12
N MET A 515 -7.31 14.31 1.31
CA MET A 515 -8.24 15.10 0.51
C MET A 515 -7.79 15.22 -0.95
N VAL A 516 -6.48 15.31 -1.19
CA VAL A 516 -5.94 15.39 -2.55
C VAL A 516 -6.14 14.05 -3.26
N LEU A 517 -5.82 12.93 -2.60
CA LEU A 517 -6.10 11.60 -3.16
C LEU A 517 -7.58 11.43 -3.44
N MET A 518 -8.42 11.79 -2.47
CA MET A 518 -9.87 11.62 -2.57
C MET A 518 -10.43 12.38 -3.77
N ILE A 519 -10.11 13.67 -3.91
CA ILE A 519 -10.59 14.50 -5.03
C ILE A 519 -10.09 13.97 -6.37
N ALA A 520 -8.81 13.61 -6.48
CA ALA A 520 -8.25 13.03 -7.70
C ALA A 520 -8.97 11.72 -8.09
N ILE A 521 -9.27 10.88 -7.10
CA ILE A 521 -10.01 9.63 -7.30
C ILE A 521 -11.48 9.90 -7.66
N ILE A 522 -12.12 10.92 -7.10
CA ILE A 522 -13.50 11.30 -7.45
C ILE A 522 -13.58 11.69 -8.92
N ILE A 523 -12.71 12.60 -9.37
CA ILE A 523 -12.66 13.09 -10.75
C ILE A 523 -12.42 11.92 -11.69
N GLY A 524 -11.35 11.15 -11.46
CA GLY A 524 -11.00 10.03 -12.32
C GLY A 524 -12.02 8.90 -12.27
N GLY A 525 -12.57 8.61 -11.09
CA GLY A 525 -13.57 7.57 -10.89
C GLY A 525 -14.87 7.87 -11.63
N PHE A 526 -15.38 9.11 -11.50
CA PHE A 526 -16.60 9.55 -12.18
C PHE A 526 -16.45 9.51 -13.70
N ALA A 527 -15.34 10.06 -14.24
CA ALA A 527 -15.01 9.98 -15.65
C ALA A 527 -14.85 8.52 -16.11
N GLY A 528 -14.15 7.71 -15.32
CA GLY A 528 -13.97 6.28 -15.54
C GLY A 528 -15.31 5.56 -15.65
N GLY A 529 -16.27 5.83 -14.75
CA GLY A 529 -17.59 5.23 -14.79
C GLY A 529 -18.45 5.64 -15.99
N MET A 530 -18.35 6.90 -16.41
CA MET A 530 -18.97 7.37 -17.65
C MET A 530 -18.43 6.67 -18.89
N LEU A 531 -17.13 6.40 -18.94
CA LEU A 531 -16.49 5.63 -20.00
C LEU A 531 -16.84 4.15 -19.91
N GLY A 532 -16.84 3.57 -18.71
CA GLY A 532 -17.15 2.16 -18.50
C GLY A 532 -18.59 1.81 -18.91
N SER A 533 -19.56 2.66 -18.56
CA SER A 533 -20.94 2.45 -18.99
C SER A 533 -21.13 2.51 -20.51
N ARG A 534 -20.37 3.36 -21.20
CA ARG A 534 -20.32 3.43 -22.67
C ARG A 534 -19.62 2.23 -23.28
N ALA A 535 -18.53 1.78 -22.69
CA ALA A 535 -17.72 0.69 -23.21
C ALA A 535 -18.41 -0.68 -23.05
N GLN A 536 -19.26 -0.87 -22.04
CA GLN A 536 -19.89 -2.16 -21.76
C GLN A 536 -20.67 -2.73 -22.96
N LYS A 537 -21.35 -1.89 -23.75
CA LYS A 537 -22.12 -2.34 -24.94
C LYS A 537 -21.23 -2.88 -26.07
N LEU A 538 -19.92 -2.61 -26.02
CA LEU A 538 -18.94 -3.13 -26.98
C LEU A 538 -18.56 -4.59 -26.69
N PHE A 539 -18.93 -5.11 -25.52
CA PHE A 539 -18.57 -6.46 -25.07
C PHE A 539 -19.79 -7.38 -25.02
N SER A 540 -19.59 -8.60 -25.51
CA SER A 540 -20.59 -9.67 -25.38
C SER A 540 -20.75 -10.10 -23.91
N GLU A 541 -21.91 -10.68 -23.58
CA GLU A 541 -22.17 -11.22 -22.24
C GLU A 541 -21.11 -12.26 -21.83
N LYS A 542 -20.68 -13.09 -22.79
CA LYS A 542 -19.60 -14.06 -22.58
C LYS A 542 -18.29 -13.37 -22.20
N THR A 543 -17.92 -12.32 -22.93
CA THR A 543 -16.68 -11.57 -22.66
C THR A 543 -16.74 -10.92 -21.27
N LEU A 544 -17.84 -10.27 -20.91
CA LEU A 544 -18.00 -9.63 -19.60
C LEU A 544 -17.87 -10.64 -18.44
N LYS A 545 -18.45 -11.85 -18.58
CA LYS A 545 -18.31 -12.91 -17.57
C LYS A 545 -16.87 -13.46 -17.49
N ILE A 546 -16.19 -13.63 -18.62
CA ILE A 546 -14.78 -14.05 -18.63
C ILE A 546 -13.90 -13.00 -17.93
N VAL A 547 -14.09 -11.73 -18.25
CA VAL A 547 -13.35 -10.63 -17.61
C VAL A 547 -13.59 -10.63 -16.10
N LEU A 548 -14.86 -10.76 -15.66
CA LEU A 548 -15.21 -10.88 -14.24
C LEU A 548 -14.54 -12.08 -13.57
N ALA A 549 -14.56 -13.26 -14.21
CA ALA A 549 -13.91 -14.45 -13.68
C ALA A 549 -12.41 -14.24 -13.51
N ILE A 550 -11.73 -13.67 -14.52
CA ILE A 550 -10.31 -13.29 -14.43
C ILE A 550 -10.07 -12.34 -13.26
N THR A 551 -10.93 -11.32 -13.07
CA THR A 551 -10.84 -10.42 -11.90
C THR A 551 -10.92 -11.20 -10.59
N LEU A 552 -11.87 -12.14 -10.46
CA LEU A 552 -12.04 -12.93 -9.24
C LEU A 552 -10.82 -13.83 -8.98
N PHE A 553 -10.27 -14.50 -9.99
CA PHE A 553 -9.06 -15.29 -9.84
C PHE A 553 -7.84 -14.42 -9.49
N PHE A 554 -7.70 -13.25 -10.10
CA PHE A 554 -6.67 -12.28 -9.72
C PHE A 554 -6.79 -11.89 -8.24
N LEU A 555 -8.00 -11.59 -7.77
CA LEU A 555 -8.26 -11.27 -6.36
C LEU A 555 -7.94 -12.45 -5.42
N PHE A 556 -8.20 -13.68 -5.86
CA PHE A 556 -7.79 -14.87 -5.11
C PHE A 556 -6.26 -14.97 -4.94
N PHE A 557 -5.49 -14.84 -6.03
CA PHE A 557 -4.02 -14.87 -5.95
C PHE A 557 -3.47 -13.77 -5.04
N ARG A 558 -4.10 -12.58 -5.10
CA ARG A 558 -3.82 -11.45 -4.23
C ARG A 558 -4.05 -11.77 -2.75
N PHE A 559 -5.20 -12.36 -2.40
CA PHE A 559 -5.51 -12.71 -1.02
C PHE A 559 -4.59 -13.80 -0.45
N PHE A 560 -4.21 -14.77 -1.28
CA PHE A 560 -3.28 -15.83 -0.88
C PHE A 560 -1.81 -15.41 -0.88
N LYS A 561 -1.49 -14.17 -1.31
CA LYS A 561 -0.12 -13.67 -1.48
C LYS A 561 0.75 -14.60 -2.32
N ILE A 562 0.14 -15.34 -3.25
CA ILE A 562 0.84 -16.29 -4.16
C ILE A 562 1.60 -15.53 -5.26
N GLU A 563 1.30 -14.25 -5.42
CA GLU A 563 1.89 -13.35 -6.42
C GLU A 563 3.42 -13.47 -6.49
N ILE A 564 3.89 -13.95 -7.65
CA ILE A 564 5.16 -13.51 -8.25
C ILE A 564 4.89 -12.06 -8.58
N TRP A 565 5.50 -11.12 -7.87
CA TRP A 565 5.56 -9.79 -8.43
C TRP A 565 6.77 -9.81 -9.38
N ILE A 566 6.51 -9.78 -10.70
CA ILE A 566 7.45 -9.73 -11.85
C ILE A 566 8.41 -8.55 -11.82
#